data_AF-A0A9E4SNZ0-F1
#
_entry.id   AF-A0A9E4SNZ0-F1
#
_cell.length_a   1.000
_cell.length_b   1.000
_cell.length_c   1.000
_cell.angle_alpha   90.00
_cell.angle_beta   90.00
_cell.angle_gamma   90.00
#
_symmetry.space_group_name_H-M   'P 1'
#
loop_
_entity.id
_entity.type
_entity.pdbx_description
1 polymer ?
#
loop_
_entity_poly.entity_id
_entity_poly.type
_entity_poly.pdbx_seq_one_letter_code
_entity_poly.pdbx_strand_id
1 'polypeptide(L)'
;MMVFLTDIARVKLLVRRGLPMILALMLALPFVNGNASSAAAQAIDEDRLDTTLLQAYFISVDNFAGPVMMGGIGIPLVPNMIPPEKFMGMMRQMSQMANFDLANMPANPGLLSAIYTSADPRLVPGATVDPMDFGTMRWDPDGFDTTITTLDQAMLIMKFAEWAKFFHKGFNGENILFPSPEMEAFLSLAFTADAMMISQFTGANLMTERGYITSINMDGGTRKVVDDTVDPFDQAVMLWALSDFMLTINDTERYPNLGAFAQQMATPEQMQQLMGMWGQTFQLVKANPVTEVKDRGLAIVALTWYAAAMGEQAPMVEITGLVNSLARDLGDVETTAFEKAASIRGLIEAWRLTGNIRYLNTALDLWDDLEGMWDEKAQTYAPEIGAATYIYTPWDAGLIIGALSEIIAASDNPLVGLIRQDVGVQATNRFMDFFGGTIMGSGFVHTPVPTPGRTGLLVSNISYDTSSETWTVNDSRYTTAGAQYAANEMIWIEGTLQGRPTGYPDVTPLPPRTPSVGDTRISNWGLAGLAAVGAMLLGTGSLLLARRRVVIRK
;
A
#
# COMPACT_ATOMS: atom_id res chain seq x y z
N MET A 1 -43.79 7.36 -33.77
CA MET A 1 -44.78 8.45 -33.64
C MET A 1 -45.74 8.07 -32.50
N MET A 2 -45.57 8.70 -31.32
CA MET A 2 -46.53 8.76 -30.18
C MET A 2 -46.94 7.40 -29.55
N VAL A 3 -46.93 7.16 -28.25
CA VAL A 3 -47.35 7.97 -27.10
C VAL A 3 -46.63 7.45 -25.83
N PHE A 4 -46.06 8.37 -25.07
CA PHE A 4 -45.69 8.25 -23.65
C PHE A 4 -46.42 9.41 -22.97
N LEU A 5 -47.22 9.15 -21.92
CA LEU A 5 -47.62 10.03 -20.80
C LEU A 5 -48.98 9.61 -20.20
N THR A 6 -49.12 9.94 -18.90
CA THR A 6 -50.25 9.77 -17.95
C THR A 6 -50.41 8.36 -17.37
N ASP A 7 -50.24 8.12 -16.06
CA ASP A 7 -50.99 8.78 -14.99
C ASP A 7 -50.20 9.10 -13.71
N ILE A 8 -50.25 10.38 -13.33
CA ILE A 8 -50.03 10.90 -11.99
C ILE A 8 -51.41 11.19 -11.37
N ALA A 9 -51.57 10.69 -10.14
CA ALA A 9 -52.44 11.21 -9.07
C ALA A 9 -53.97 11.12 -9.21
N ARG A 10 -54.55 10.28 -8.34
CA ARG A 10 -55.73 10.47 -7.48
C ARG A 10 -55.94 9.12 -6.76
N VAL A 11 -56.09 8.94 -5.45
CA VAL A 11 -56.65 9.76 -4.37
C VAL A 11 -56.28 9.11 -3.01
N LYS A 12 -55.91 9.97 -2.05
CA LYS A 12 -55.83 9.77 -0.58
C LYS A 12 -57.13 9.11 -0.06
N LEU A 13 -57.22 8.26 0.98
CA LEU A 13 -56.88 8.47 2.39
C LEU A 13 -57.62 7.35 3.15
N LEU A 14 -56.97 6.59 4.05
CA LEU A 14 -57.47 6.40 5.43
C LEU A 14 -56.48 5.61 6.29
N VAL A 15 -55.89 6.37 7.21
CA VAL A 15 -55.04 5.99 8.33
C VAL A 15 -55.89 5.38 9.45
N ARG A 16 -55.44 4.28 10.07
CA ARG A 16 -55.55 4.14 11.54
C ARG A 16 -54.65 3.06 12.16
N ARG A 17 -53.86 3.56 13.13
CA ARG A 17 -53.24 2.90 14.30
C ARG A 17 -51.86 2.27 14.12
N GLY A 18 -50.86 2.95 14.71
CA GLY A 18 -49.71 2.28 15.29
C GLY A 18 -48.35 2.95 15.18
N LEU A 19 -48.20 4.28 15.23
CA LEU A 19 -46.86 4.90 15.38
C LEU A 19 -46.96 6.33 15.98
N PRO A 20 -46.86 6.48 17.32
CA PRO A 20 -46.25 7.70 17.84
C PRO A 20 -45.51 7.43 19.17
N MET A 21 -44.31 6.86 19.10
CA MET A 21 -43.38 6.87 20.25
C MET A 21 -41.91 7.02 19.82
N ILE A 22 -41.57 6.69 18.57
CA ILE A 22 -40.21 6.84 18.03
C ILE A 22 -39.91 8.27 17.56
N LEU A 23 -40.93 9.04 17.14
CA LEU A 23 -40.73 10.40 16.63
C LEU A 23 -40.60 11.46 17.75
N ALA A 24 -41.02 11.14 18.98
CA ALA A 24 -40.96 12.07 20.12
C ALA A 24 -39.62 12.03 20.88
N LEU A 25 -38.80 10.99 20.68
CA LEU A 25 -37.48 10.87 21.33
C LEU A 25 -36.36 11.56 20.51
N MET A 26 -36.61 11.91 19.25
CA MET A 26 -35.63 12.57 18.37
C MET A 26 -35.64 14.10 18.42
N LEU A 27 -36.57 14.72 19.16
CA LEU A 27 -36.75 16.19 19.18
C LEU A 27 -36.40 16.86 20.52
N ALA A 28 -35.64 16.20 21.41
CA ALA A 28 -35.33 16.75 22.73
C ALA A 28 -33.88 16.50 23.19
N LEU A 29 -32.89 16.77 22.32
CA LEU A 29 -31.50 16.96 22.75
C LEU A 29 -31.05 18.39 22.40
N PRO A 30 -30.50 19.16 23.37
CA PRO A 30 -30.06 20.51 23.11
C PRO A 30 -28.81 20.47 22.21
N PHE A 31 -28.89 21.17 21.07
CA PHE A 31 -27.74 21.53 20.25
C PHE A 31 -26.76 22.33 21.11
N VAL A 32 -25.67 21.70 21.53
CA VAL A 32 -24.47 22.41 21.94
C VAL A 32 -23.71 22.71 20.65
N ASN A 33 -23.91 23.92 20.13
CA ASN A 33 -23.11 24.48 19.04
C ASN A 33 -21.66 24.67 19.54
N GLY A 34 -20.82 23.65 19.33
CA GLY A 34 -19.38 23.83 19.24
C GLY A 34 -19.05 24.20 17.80
N ASN A 35 -18.58 25.42 17.58
CA ASN A 35 -18.09 25.89 16.29
C ASN A 35 -16.83 25.10 15.88
N ALA A 36 -17.00 24.02 15.14
CA ALA A 36 -16.04 23.60 14.13
C ALA A 36 -16.82 23.59 12.81
N SER A 37 -16.54 24.55 11.94
CA SER A 37 -17.09 24.58 10.59
C SER A 37 -16.52 23.38 9.83
N SER A 38 -17.21 22.24 9.83
CA SER A 38 -16.99 21.22 8.80
C SER A 38 -17.40 21.87 7.49
N ALA A 39 -16.44 22.32 6.69
CA ALA A 39 -16.71 22.60 5.30
C ALA A 39 -17.32 21.33 4.71
N ALA A 40 -18.53 21.41 4.18
CA ALA A 40 -19.13 20.27 3.49
C ALA A 40 -18.15 19.82 2.41
N ALA A 41 -17.73 18.56 2.45
CA ALA A 41 -16.79 18.03 1.48
C ALA A 41 -17.35 18.25 0.08
N GLN A 42 -16.55 18.85 -0.81
CA GLN A 42 -16.96 18.97 -2.21
C GLN A 42 -17.10 17.57 -2.79
N ALA A 43 -18.11 17.37 -3.64
CA ALA A 43 -18.28 16.11 -4.35
C ALA A 43 -17.01 15.78 -5.15
N ILE A 44 -16.70 14.49 -5.27
CA ILE A 44 -15.54 14.01 -6.03
C ILE A 44 -15.74 14.37 -7.50
N ASP A 45 -14.73 15.02 -8.08
CA ASP A 45 -14.62 15.21 -9.53
C ASP A 45 -14.04 13.94 -10.15
N GLU A 46 -14.92 13.08 -10.68
CA GLU A 46 -14.55 11.76 -11.21
C GLU A 46 -13.56 11.84 -12.39
N ASP A 47 -13.72 12.83 -13.28
CA ASP A 47 -12.80 12.99 -14.43
C ASP A 47 -11.38 13.36 -13.95
N ARG A 48 -11.31 14.21 -12.92
CA ARG A 48 -10.04 14.56 -12.26
C ARG A 48 -9.46 13.35 -11.53
N LEU A 49 -10.29 12.56 -10.84
CA LEU A 49 -9.87 11.37 -10.13
C LEU A 49 -9.27 10.34 -11.09
N ASP A 50 -9.97 10.00 -12.17
CA ASP A 50 -9.50 9.06 -13.18
C ASP A 50 -8.17 9.50 -13.80
N THR A 51 -8.03 10.80 -14.10
CA THR A 51 -6.78 11.35 -14.62
C THR A 51 -5.64 11.24 -13.60
N THR A 52 -5.92 11.54 -12.32
CA THR A 52 -4.96 11.44 -11.21
C THR A 52 -4.48 10.00 -11.04
N LEU A 53 -5.41 9.05 -11.00
CA LEU A 53 -5.11 7.62 -10.85
C LEU A 53 -4.29 7.09 -12.03
N LEU A 54 -4.63 7.48 -13.26
CA LEU A 54 -3.87 7.09 -14.45
C LEU A 54 -2.43 7.63 -14.40
N GLN A 55 -2.24 8.87 -13.96
CA GLN A 55 -0.91 9.45 -13.79
C GLN A 55 -0.12 8.76 -12.67
N ALA A 56 -0.75 8.52 -11.51
CA ALA A 56 -0.13 7.82 -10.38
C ALA A 56 0.33 6.42 -10.79
N TYR A 57 -0.50 5.73 -11.56
CA TYR A 57 -0.15 4.46 -12.18
C TYR A 57 1.12 4.56 -13.05
N PHE A 58 1.20 5.52 -13.99
CA PHE A 58 2.36 5.61 -14.88
C PHE A 58 3.65 6.03 -14.16
N ILE A 59 3.56 6.89 -13.14
CA ILE A 59 4.69 7.18 -12.26
C ILE A 59 5.17 5.89 -11.59
N SER A 60 4.24 5.05 -11.16
CA SER A 60 4.57 3.78 -10.53
C SER A 60 5.27 2.80 -11.49
N VAL A 61 4.84 2.75 -12.76
CA VAL A 61 5.52 2.01 -13.82
C VAL A 61 6.93 2.56 -14.03
N ASP A 62 7.07 3.87 -14.16
CA ASP A 62 8.33 4.52 -14.49
C ASP A 62 9.35 4.35 -13.39
N ASN A 63 8.95 4.52 -12.13
CA ASN A 63 9.81 4.33 -10.96
C ASN A 63 10.19 2.87 -10.72
N PHE A 64 9.61 1.92 -11.44
CA PHE A 64 10.01 0.52 -11.43
C PHE A 64 10.77 0.11 -12.70
N ALA A 65 10.13 0.19 -13.86
CA ALA A 65 10.72 -0.22 -15.13
C ALA A 65 11.93 0.65 -15.49
N GLY A 66 11.88 1.95 -15.18
CA GLY A 66 12.97 2.93 -15.36
C GLY A 66 14.27 2.45 -14.76
N PRO A 67 14.37 2.34 -13.42
CA PRO A 67 15.58 1.87 -12.75
C PRO A 67 15.89 0.39 -13.01
N VAL A 68 14.90 -0.50 -12.93
CA VAL A 68 15.13 -1.95 -12.95
C VAL A 68 15.42 -2.41 -14.37
N MET A 69 14.41 -2.40 -15.24
CA MET A 69 14.48 -3.04 -16.55
C MET A 69 15.29 -2.25 -17.58
N MET A 70 15.20 -0.93 -17.55
CA MET A 70 15.81 -0.06 -18.56
C MET A 70 17.16 0.48 -18.08
N GLY A 71 17.21 1.01 -16.87
CA GLY A 71 18.40 1.62 -16.29
C GLY A 71 19.45 0.59 -15.87
N GLY A 72 19.00 -0.56 -15.36
CA GLY A 72 19.87 -1.63 -14.90
C GLY A 72 20.62 -1.28 -13.61
N ILE A 73 19.97 -0.59 -12.68
CA ILE A 73 20.59 -0.10 -11.43
C ILE A 73 20.78 -1.21 -10.38
N GLY A 74 21.63 -2.19 -10.68
CA GLY A 74 21.86 -3.29 -9.75
C GLY A 74 22.76 -4.38 -10.28
N ILE A 75 22.71 -5.53 -9.61
CA ILE A 75 23.39 -6.74 -10.05
C ILE A 75 22.48 -7.48 -11.05
N PRO A 76 22.87 -7.64 -12.32
CA PRO A 76 22.07 -8.35 -13.30
C PRO A 76 21.78 -9.79 -12.86
N LEU A 77 20.55 -10.24 -13.07
CA LEU A 77 20.13 -11.61 -12.80
C LEU A 77 20.89 -12.62 -13.66
N VAL A 78 21.05 -12.31 -14.95
CA VAL A 78 21.80 -13.12 -15.92
C VAL A 78 23.13 -12.42 -16.22
N PRO A 79 24.29 -13.13 -16.18
CA PRO A 79 24.46 -14.55 -15.87
C PRO A 79 24.70 -14.86 -14.38
N ASN A 80 24.58 -13.88 -13.48
CA ASN A 80 25.11 -13.98 -12.10
C ASN A 80 24.36 -15.00 -11.21
N MET A 81 23.03 -15.06 -11.29
CA MET A 81 22.22 -16.01 -10.51
C MET A 81 21.80 -17.23 -11.34
N ILE A 82 21.47 -17.01 -12.61
CA ILE A 82 21.00 -18.06 -13.49
C ILE A 82 21.78 -18.04 -14.81
N PRO A 83 22.19 -19.22 -15.31
CA PRO A 83 22.77 -19.32 -16.65
C PRO A 83 21.77 -18.89 -17.73
N PRO A 84 22.24 -18.29 -18.85
CA PRO A 84 21.38 -17.84 -19.94
C PRO A 84 20.43 -18.93 -20.48
N GLU A 85 20.89 -20.18 -20.55
CA GLU A 85 20.08 -21.31 -21.01
C GLU A 85 18.91 -21.63 -20.08
N LYS A 86 19.09 -21.50 -18.76
CA LYS A 86 18.00 -21.69 -17.78
C LYS A 86 17.01 -20.55 -17.87
N PHE A 87 17.51 -19.31 -18.00
CA PHE A 87 16.66 -18.14 -18.19
C PHE A 87 15.78 -18.27 -19.45
N MET A 88 16.35 -18.66 -20.58
CA MET A 88 15.59 -18.89 -21.82
C MET A 88 14.62 -20.08 -21.72
N GLY A 89 14.93 -21.09 -20.89
CA GLY A 89 13.98 -22.14 -20.53
C GLY A 89 12.75 -21.57 -19.82
N MET A 90 12.98 -20.76 -18.78
CA MET A 90 11.93 -20.11 -17.98
C MET A 90 11.07 -19.16 -18.82
N MET A 91 11.67 -18.30 -19.66
CA MET A 91 10.95 -17.41 -20.56
C MET A 91 10.02 -18.16 -21.51
N ARG A 92 10.47 -19.31 -22.05
CA ARG A 92 9.63 -20.17 -22.89
C ARG A 92 8.49 -20.83 -22.13
N GLN A 93 8.72 -21.26 -20.89
CA GLN A 93 7.67 -21.81 -20.03
C GLN A 93 6.60 -20.75 -19.73
N MET A 94 7.00 -19.54 -19.34
CA MET A 94 6.06 -18.43 -19.12
C MET A 94 5.26 -18.09 -20.37
N SER A 95 5.94 -18.02 -21.52
CA SER A 95 5.30 -17.82 -22.83
C SER A 95 4.26 -18.88 -23.16
N GLN A 96 4.54 -20.16 -22.86
CA GLN A 96 3.59 -21.25 -23.04
C GLN A 96 2.39 -21.15 -22.09
N MET A 97 2.63 -20.82 -20.82
CA MET A 97 1.57 -20.67 -19.81
C MET A 97 0.66 -19.49 -20.10
N ALA A 98 1.22 -18.37 -20.58
CA ALA A 98 0.50 -17.14 -20.89
C ALA A 98 -0.04 -17.08 -22.33
N ASN A 99 0.26 -18.08 -23.18
CA ASN A 99 -0.02 -18.07 -24.61
C ASN A 99 0.52 -16.81 -25.34
N PHE A 100 1.73 -16.38 -24.96
CA PHE A 100 2.31 -15.12 -25.40
C PHE A 100 3.52 -15.33 -26.33
N ASP A 101 3.61 -14.59 -27.43
CA ASP A 101 4.74 -14.64 -28.35
C ASP A 101 5.89 -13.72 -27.88
N LEU A 102 7.02 -14.32 -27.51
CA LEU A 102 8.22 -13.62 -27.05
C LEU A 102 8.79 -12.63 -28.06
N ALA A 103 8.46 -12.75 -29.35
CA ALA A 103 8.87 -11.77 -30.36
C ALA A 103 8.28 -10.37 -30.12
N ASN A 104 7.20 -10.27 -29.33
CA ASN A 104 6.56 -9.01 -28.99
C ASN A 104 7.14 -8.34 -27.72
N MET A 105 8.13 -8.96 -27.06
CA MET A 105 8.79 -8.34 -25.90
C MET A 105 9.87 -7.36 -26.33
N PRO A 106 10.07 -6.26 -25.59
CA PRO A 106 11.27 -5.45 -25.71
C PRO A 106 12.54 -6.28 -25.56
N ALA A 107 13.55 -5.98 -26.36
CA ALA A 107 14.84 -6.64 -26.31
C ALA A 107 15.64 -6.20 -25.07
N ASN A 108 16.53 -7.09 -24.62
CA ASN A 108 17.54 -6.82 -23.60
C ASN A 108 17.00 -6.23 -22.26
N PRO A 109 15.94 -6.79 -21.63
CA PRO A 109 15.51 -6.32 -20.33
C PRO A 109 16.62 -6.53 -19.28
N GLY A 110 16.86 -5.51 -18.46
CA GLY A 110 17.82 -5.53 -17.36
C GLY A 110 17.19 -6.16 -16.12
N LEU A 111 16.97 -7.48 -16.12
CA LEU A 111 16.46 -8.15 -14.92
C LEU A 111 17.54 -8.14 -13.84
N LEU A 112 17.16 -7.82 -12.60
CA LEU A 112 18.08 -7.62 -11.48
C LEU A 112 17.91 -8.72 -10.44
N SER A 113 19.02 -9.21 -9.92
CA SER A 113 19.09 -10.07 -8.72
C SER A 113 19.13 -9.26 -7.42
N ALA A 114 19.64 -8.03 -7.51
CA ALA A 114 19.70 -7.08 -6.43
C ALA A 114 19.68 -5.67 -7.03
N ILE A 115 19.07 -4.72 -6.34
CA ILE A 115 19.02 -3.32 -6.69
C ILE A 115 19.94 -2.49 -5.78
N TYR A 116 20.53 -1.46 -6.38
CA TYR A 116 21.37 -0.48 -5.72
C TYR A 116 20.54 0.61 -5.05
N THR A 117 21.07 1.22 -3.98
CA THR A 117 20.33 2.18 -3.15
C THR A 117 19.97 3.46 -3.87
N SER A 118 20.87 3.98 -4.71
CA SER A 118 20.59 5.18 -5.50
C SER A 118 21.35 5.19 -6.81
N ALA A 119 20.86 6.00 -7.75
CA ALA A 119 21.55 6.24 -9.01
C ALA A 119 21.27 7.62 -9.57
N ASP A 120 22.22 8.14 -10.33
CA ASP A 120 21.99 9.27 -11.23
C ASP A 120 21.28 8.75 -12.49
N PRO A 121 20.07 9.24 -12.84
CA PRO A 121 19.29 8.68 -13.93
C PRO A 121 19.78 9.07 -15.34
N ARG A 122 21.04 9.51 -15.48
CA ARG A 122 21.67 9.80 -16.78
C ARG A 122 21.94 8.53 -17.56
N LEU A 123 21.61 8.56 -18.85
CA LEU A 123 21.99 7.49 -19.79
C LEU A 123 23.50 7.41 -19.98
N VAL A 124 23.98 6.23 -20.38
CA VAL A 124 25.35 6.05 -20.86
C VAL A 124 25.65 7.06 -21.98
N PRO A 125 26.79 7.78 -21.91
CA PRO A 125 27.16 8.76 -22.93
C PRO A 125 27.15 8.19 -24.35
N GLY A 126 26.44 8.86 -25.26
CA GLY A 126 26.32 8.46 -26.67
C GLY A 126 25.25 7.40 -26.95
N ALA A 127 24.42 7.03 -25.97
CA ALA A 127 23.29 6.13 -26.18
C ALA A 127 22.30 6.69 -27.23
N THR A 128 21.86 5.84 -28.17
CA THR A 128 20.75 6.12 -29.07
C THR A 128 19.53 5.36 -28.57
N VAL A 129 18.54 6.07 -28.04
CA VAL A 129 17.36 5.49 -27.40
C VAL A 129 16.46 4.79 -28.42
N ASP A 130 16.24 3.49 -28.24
CA ASP A 130 15.22 2.69 -28.91
C ASP A 130 14.21 2.17 -27.86
N PRO A 131 12.94 2.60 -27.90
CA PRO A 131 11.86 2.10 -27.05
C PRO A 131 11.69 0.57 -27.00
N MET A 132 12.10 -0.14 -28.06
CA MET A 132 11.99 -1.59 -28.16
C MET A 132 13.28 -2.34 -27.81
N ASP A 133 14.36 -1.63 -27.49
CA ASP A 133 15.61 -2.22 -26.98
C ASP A 133 16.03 -1.54 -25.68
N PHE A 134 15.68 -2.15 -24.55
CA PHE A 134 16.00 -1.62 -23.22
C PHE A 134 17.51 -1.55 -22.95
N GLY A 135 18.33 -2.28 -23.71
CA GLY A 135 19.79 -2.16 -23.65
C GLY A 135 20.30 -0.78 -24.06
N THR A 136 19.53 -0.04 -24.85
CA THR A 136 19.85 1.34 -25.26
C THR A 136 19.50 2.40 -24.21
N MET A 137 18.80 2.01 -23.15
CA MET A 137 18.31 2.91 -22.09
C MET A 137 19.06 2.75 -20.77
N ARG A 138 20.23 2.09 -20.80
CA ARG A 138 21.04 1.87 -19.60
C ARG A 138 21.51 3.19 -19.01
N TRP A 139 21.45 3.26 -17.70
CA TRP A 139 21.99 4.40 -16.96
C TRP A 139 23.50 4.24 -16.82
N ASP A 140 24.18 5.37 -16.68
CA ASP A 140 25.63 5.42 -16.52
C ASP A 140 26.02 4.84 -15.15
N PRO A 141 26.77 3.71 -15.10
CA PRO A 141 27.16 3.09 -13.84
C PRO A 141 28.02 3.98 -12.93
N ASP A 142 28.69 4.99 -13.50
CA ASP A 142 29.47 5.97 -12.71
C ASP A 142 28.58 6.77 -11.75
N GLY A 143 27.27 6.80 -11.98
CA GLY A 143 26.28 7.45 -11.13
C GLY A 143 25.72 6.58 -10.01
N PHE A 144 26.06 5.28 -9.94
CA PHE A 144 25.44 4.32 -9.03
C PHE A 144 26.06 4.36 -7.63
N ASP A 145 25.21 4.33 -6.61
CA ASP A 145 25.59 3.96 -5.25
C ASP A 145 25.44 2.44 -5.12
N THR A 146 26.56 1.70 -5.17
CA THR A 146 26.54 0.23 -5.21
C THR A 146 26.18 -0.45 -3.88
N THR A 147 25.73 0.33 -2.90
CA THR A 147 25.14 -0.19 -1.67
C THR A 147 23.84 -0.93 -2.01
N ILE A 148 23.63 -2.05 -1.34
CA ILE A 148 22.43 -2.87 -1.38
C ILE A 148 21.93 -2.96 0.06
N THR A 149 20.79 -2.34 0.33
CA THR A 149 20.17 -2.37 1.67
C THR A 149 19.05 -3.38 1.77
N THR A 150 18.75 -3.82 2.99
CA THR A 150 17.57 -4.63 3.28
C THR A 150 16.30 -3.94 2.81
N LEU A 151 16.19 -2.63 3.05
CA LEU A 151 15.02 -1.83 2.69
C LEU A 151 14.78 -1.77 1.18
N ASP A 152 15.83 -1.54 0.39
CA ASP A 152 15.74 -1.49 -1.08
C ASP A 152 15.27 -2.83 -1.67
N GLN A 153 15.81 -3.94 -1.16
CA GLN A 153 15.43 -5.29 -1.58
C GLN A 153 14.00 -5.63 -1.19
N ALA A 154 13.60 -5.29 0.04
CA ALA A 154 12.24 -5.50 0.51
C ALA A 154 11.22 -4.77 -0.37
N MET A 155 11.47 -3.48 -0.65
CA MET A 155 10.59 -2.69 -1.52
C MET A 155 10.52 -3.24 -2.94
N LEU A 156 11.63 -3.77 -3.46
CA LEU A 156 11.64 -4.39 -4.78
C LEU A 156 10.90 -5.73 -4.81
N ILE A 157 11.07 -6.60 -3.81
CA ILE A 157 10.28 -7.85 -3.68
C ILE A 157 8.79 -7.54 -3.67
N MET A 158 8.38 -6.57 -2.85
CA MET A 158 7.00 -6.09 -2.76
C MET A 158 6.52 -5.52 -4.10
N LYS A 159 7.34 -4.71 -4.77
CA LYS A 159 7.02 -4.16 -6.09
C LYS A 159 6.66 -5.26 -7.08
N PHE A 160 7.49 -6.29 -7.15
CA PHE A 160 7.27 -7.43 -8.04
C PHE A 160 6.02 -8.24 -7.66
N ALA A 161 5.78 -8.48 -6.37
CA ALA A 161 4.56 -9.15 -5.91
C ALA A 161 3.29 -8.38 -6.30
N GLU A 162 3.28 -7.06 -6.10
CA GLU A 162 2.14 -6.20 -6.44
C GLU A 162 1.87 -6.13 -7.95
N TRP A 163 2.91 -5.98 -8.77
CA TRP A 163 2.75 -6.02 -10.22
C TRP A 163 2.33 -7.40 -10.72
N ALA A 164 2.80 -8.48 -10.09
CA ALA A 164 2.34 -9.83 -10.40
C ALA A 164 0.83 -9.98 -10.17
N LYS A 165 0.32 -9.52 -9.01
CA LYS A 165 -1.12 -9.51 -8.70
C LYS A 165 -1.90 -8.63 -9.66
N PHE A 166 -1.39 -7.45 -9.97
CA PHE A 166 -2.05 -6.47 -10.84
C PHE A 166 -2.28 -7.06 -12.25
N PHE A 167 -1.24 -7.63 -12.86
CA PHE A 167 -1.33 -8.19 -14.21
C PHE A 167 -1.89 -9.61 -14.29
N HIS A 168 -2.20 -10.26 -13.15
CA HIS A 168 -2.79 -11.59 -13.13
C HIS A 168 -4.10 -11.68 -13.93
N LYS A 169 -4.83 -10.57 -14.04
CA LYS A 169 -6.06 -10.45 -14.82
C LYS A 169 -5.90 -10.81 -16.30
N GLY A 170 -4.68 -10.74 -16.84
CA GLY A 170 -4.35 -11.25 -18.17
C GLY A 170 -4.79 -12.70 -18.39
N PHE A 171 -4.71 -13.55 -17.35
CA PHE A 171 -5.18 -14.94 -17.40
C PHE A 171 -6.70 -15.08 -17.54
N ASN A 172 -7.46 -14.04 -17.20
CA ASN A 172 -8.90 -13.99 -17.33
C ASN A 172 -9.36 -13.37 -18.65
N GLY A 173 -8.42 -13.05 -19.56
CA GLY A 173 -8.71 -12.38 -20.83
C GLY A 173 -8.97 -10.87 -20.70
N GLU A 174 -8.66 -10.30 -19.53
CA GLU A 174 -8.70 -8.86 -19.30
C GLU A 174 -7.32 -8.25 -19.57
N ASN A 175 -7.28 -7.07 -20.17
CA ASN A 175 -6.08 -6.25 -20.24
C ASN A 175 -6.44 -4.82 -19.89
N ILE A 176 -5.53 -4.14 -19.21
CA ILE A 176 -5.72 -2.77 -18.76
C ILE A 176 -4.84 -1.83 -19.59
N LEU A 177 -3.60 -2.25 -19.86
CA LEU A 177 -2.54 -1.35 -20.30
C LEU A 177 -1.77 -1.86 -21.49
N PHE A 178 -1.50 -3.15 -21.49
CA PHE A 178 -0.72 -3.74 -22.56
C PHE A 178 -1.62 -4.15 -23.72
N PRO A 179 -1.05 -4.27 -24.94
CA PRO A 179 -1.82 -4.51 -26.15
C PRO A 179 -2.65 -5.80 -26.14
N SER A 180 -2.34 -6.75 -25.24
CA SER A 180 -3.08 -8.00 -25.12
C SER A 180 -3.09 -8.56 -23.70
N PRO A 181 -4.14 -9.31 -23.31
CA PRO A 181 -4.20 -10.04 -22.04
C PRO A 181 -3.07 -11.04 -21.86
N GLU A 182 -2.60 -11.66 -22.94
CA GLU A 182 -1.49 -12.62 -22.92
C GLU A 182 -0.18 -11.94 -22.49
N MET A 183 0.04 -10.68 -22.88
CA MET A 183 1.20 -9.91 -22.43
C MET A 183 1.13 -9.63 -20.92
N GLU A 184 -0.04 -9.28 -20.39
CA GLU A 184 -0.21 -9.07 -18.95
C GLU A 184 -0.05 -10.39 -18.16
N ALA A 185 -0.64 -11.48 -18.65
CA ALA A 185 -0.43 -12.80 -18.08
C ALA A 185 1.06 -13.19 -18.05
N PHE A 186 1.79 -12.91 -19.12
CA PHE A 186 3.23 -13.14 -19.20
C PHE A 186 4.00 -12.29 -18.18
N LEU A 187 3.72 -10.99 -18.10
CA LEU A 187 4.35 -10.08 -17.14
C LEU A 187 4.05 -10.48 -15.69
N SER A 188 2.84 -10.95 -15.41
CA SER A 188 2.45 -11.46 -14.10
C SER A 188 3.33 -12.65 -13.66
N LEU A 189 3.60 -13.59 -14.56
CA LEU A 189 4.55 -14.68 -14.30
C LEU A 189 5.99 -14.18 -14.16
N ALA A 190 6.43 -13.28 -15.04
CA ALA A 190 7.79 -12.73 -14.99
C ALA A 190 8.08 -12.05 -13.65
N PHE A 191 7.14 -11.26 -13.14
CA PHE A 191 7.27 -10.61 -11.85
C PHE A 191 7.22 -11.58 -10.67
N THR A 192 6.46 -12.65 -10.78
CA THR A 192 6.51 -13.75 -9.79
C THR A 192 7.90 -14.40 -9.76
N ALA A 193 8.54 -14.58 -10.92
CA ALA A 193 9.90 -15.11 -11.02
C ALA A 193 10.94 -14.16 -10.42
N ASP A 194 10.86 -12.86 -10.75
CA ASP A 194 11.79 -11.85 -10.26
C ASP A 194 11.70 -11.70 -8.73
N ALA A 195 10.50 -11.66 -8.14
CA ALA A 195 10.31 -11.63 -6.69
C ALA A 195 10.95 -12.85 -6.01
N MET A 196 10.78 -14.05 -6.58
CA MET A 196 11.40 -15.28 -6.09
C MET A 196 12.93 -15.19 -6.14
N MET A 197 13.49 -14.71 -7.25
CA MET A 197 14.94 -14.64 -7.46
C MET A 197 15.59 -13.61 -6.54
N ILE A 198 14.98 -12.45 -6.34
CA ILE A 198 15.48 -11.43 -5.41
C ILE A 198 15.40 -11.92 -3.96
N SER A 199 14.33 -12.65 -3.61
CA SER A 199 14.24 -13.29 -2.30
C SER A 199 15.34 -14.32 -2.08
N GLN A 200 15.68 -15.11 -3.11
CA GLN A 200 16.80 -16.06 -3.05
C GLN A 200 18.15 -15.34 -2.95
N PHE A 201 18.36 -14.24 -3.69
CA PHE A 201 19.57 -13.43 -3.56
C PHE A 201 19.71 -12.91 -2.14
N THR A 202 18.64 -12.38 -1.56
CA THR A 202 18.57 -11.85 -0.20
C THR A 202 18.98 -12.92 0.81
N GLY A 203 18.36 -14.11 0.77
CA GLY A 203 18.70 -15.21 1.67
C GLY A 203 20.14 -15.69 1.52
N ALA A 204 20.67 -15.74 0.30
CA ALA A 204 22.02 -16.26 0.03
C ALA A 204 23.15 -15.26 0.32
N ASN A 205 22.90 -13.95 0.16
CA ASN A 205 23.96 -12.93 0.19
C ASN A 205 23.82 -11.91 1.31
N LEU A 206 22.60 -11.69 1.81
CA LEU A 206 22.30 -10.66 2.81
C LEU A 206 21.97 -11.26 4.17
N MET A 207 21.64 -12.55 4.27
CA MET A 207 21.42 -13.19 5.57
C MET A 207 22.76 -13.39 6.30
N THR A 208 22.86 -12.89 7.53
CA THR A 208 24.03 -13.07 8.39
C THR A 208 24.01 -14.44 9.08
N GLU A 209 25.13 -14.86 9.67
CA GLU A 209 25.21 -16.06 10.51
C GLU A 209 24.27 -15.99 11.74
N ARG A 210 23.93 -14.77 12.17
CA ARG A 210 22.98 -14.49 13.26
C ARG A 210 21.51 -14.51 12.78
N GLY A 211 21.27 -14.66 11.48
CA GLY A 211 19.97 -14.89 10.89
C GLY A 211 19.17 -13.66 10.49
N TYR A 212 19.69 -12.44 10.67
CA TYR A 212 19.06 -11.21 10.16
C TYR A 212 19.63 -10.81 8.80
N ILE A 213 18.89 -9.96 8.11
CA ILE A 213 19.25 -9.48 6.77
C ILE A 213 19.99 -8.15 6.90
N THR A 214 21.22 -8.10 6.38
CA THR A 214 22.15 -6.97 6.46
C THR A 214 22.26 -6.22 5.13
N SER A 215 22.81 -5.01 5.19
CA SER A 215 23.21 -4.20 4.03
C SER A 215 24.65 -4.47 3.63
N ILE A 216 24.90 -4.58 2.32
CA ILE A 216 26.23 -4.79 1.74
C ILE A 216 26.56 -3.70 0.74
N ASN A 217 27.84 -3.53 0.43
CA ASN A 217 28.33 -2.70 -0.66
C ASN A 217 29.16 -3.59 -1.60
N MET A 218 29.02 -3.34 -2.89
CA MET A 218 29.60 -4.16 -3.96
C MET A 218 30.73 -3.43 -4.71
N ASP A 219 31.31 -2.37 -4.13
CA ASP A 219 32.35 -1.57 -4.75
C ASP A 219 33.56 -2.43 -5.15
N GLY A 220 33.96 -2.29 -6.42
CA GLY A 220 35.04 -3.09 -7.01
C GLY A 220 34.69 -4.58 -7.15
N GLY A 221 33.40 -4.94 -7.14
CA GLY A 221 32.92 -6.31 -7.30
C GLY A 221 33.13 -7.20 -6.06
N THR A 222 33.51 -6.62 -4.93
CA THR A 222 33.76 -7.36 -3.68
C THR A 222 32.67 -7.05 -2.66
N ARG A 223 31.99 -8.09 -2.17
CA ARG A 223 31.01 -7.96 -1.08
C ARG A 223 31.68 -7.45 0.19
N LYS A 224 31.23 -6.30 0.69
CA LYS A 224 31.59 -5.74 2.00
C LYS A 224 30.33 -5.49 2.79
N VAL A 225 30.27 -5.96 4.04
CA VAL A 225 29.16 -5.63 4.94
C VAL A 225 29.28 -4.15 5.30
N VAL A 226 28.21 -3.39 5.09
CA VAL A 226 28.16 -1.94 5.38
C VAL A 226 27.76 -1.72 6.83
N ASP A 227 26.76 -2.47 7.30
CA ASP A 227 26.25 -2.41 8.66
C ASP A 227 25.90 -3.81 9.15
N ASP A 228 26.61 -4.29 10.17
CA ASP A 228 26.37 -5.59 10.80
C ASP A 228 25.50 -5.47 12.07
N THR A 229 24.76 -4.38 12.21
CA THR A 229 23.75 -4.23 13.25
C THR A 229 22.38 -4.65 12.73
N VAL A 230 21.52 -5.10 13.64
CA VAL A 230 20.13 -5.38 13.31
C VAL A 230 19.39 -4.05 13.35
N ASP A 231 18.91 -3.59 12.20
CA ASP A 231 17.93 -2.52 12.13
C ASP A 231 16.50 -3.12 12.24
N PRO A 232 15.78 -2.88 13.35
CA PRO A 232 14.42 -3.38 13.55
C PRO A 232 13.43 -3.00 12.45
N PHE A 233 13.55 -1.78 11.91
CA PHE A 233 12.64 -1.26 10.92
C PHE A 233 12.85 -1.96 9.58
N ASP A 234 14.10 -2.10 9.15
CA ASP A 234 14.45 -2.86 7.94
C ASP A 234 13.93 -4.30 8.00
N GLN A 235 14.06 -4.96 9.15
CA GLN A 235 13.51 -6.32 9.31
C GLN A 235 11.98 -6.32 9.25
N ALA A 236 11.30 -5.29 9.77
CA ALA A 236 9.85 -5.17 9.69
C ALA A 236 9.39 -4.96 8.24
N VAL A 237 10.06 -4.11 7.47
CA VAL A 237 9.73 -3.89 6.05
C VAL A 237 10.05 -5.12 5.21
N MET A 238 11.12 -5.86 5.51
CA MET A 238 11.39 -7.14 4.89
C MET A 238 10.34 -8.20 5.24
N LEU A 239 9.85 -8.23 6.49
CA LEU A 239 8.74 -9.09 6.88
C LEU A 239 7.49 -8.77 6.06
N TRP A 240 7.20 -7.49 5.86
CA TRP A 240 6.09 -7.05 5.01
C TRP A 240 6.24 -7.57 3.59
N ALA A 241 7.37 -7.30 2.94
CA ALA A 241 7.63 -7.71 1.57
C ALA A 241 7.52 -9.24 1.36
N LEU A 242 8.13 -10.02 2.27
CA LEU A 242 8.04 -11.47 2.21
C LEU A 242 6.62 -11.96 2.47
N SER A 243 5.88 -11.33 3.38
CA SER A 243 4.49 -11.71 3.66
C SER A 243 3.58 -11.44 2.47
N ASP A 244 3.73 -10.30 1.81
CA ASP A 244 2.99 -9.98 0.58
C ASP A 244 3.31 -10.99 -0.54
N PHE A 245 4.59 -11.29 -0.75
CA PHE A 245 4.98 -12.29 -1.74
C PHE A 245 4.47 -13.70 -1.40
N MET A 246 4.56 -14.11 -0.13
CA MET A 246 4.04 -15.39 0.34
C MET A 246 2.52 -15.48 0.17
N LEU A 247 1.78 -14.41 0.46
CA LEU A 247 0.34 -14.34 0.18
C LEU A 247 0.07 -14.52 -1.32
N THR A 248 0.81 -13.82 -2.16
CA THR A 248 0.66 -13.88 -3.64
C THR A 248 0.83 -15.29 -4.19
N ILE A 249 1.79 -16.07 -3.69
CA ILE A 249 2.07 -17.43 -4.19
C ILE A 249 1.29 -18.53 -3.45
N ASN A 250 0.74 -18.24 -2.26
CA ASN A 250 -0.08 -19.21 -1.50
C ASN A 250 -1.58 -19.06 -1.75
N ASP A 251 -2.05 -17.88 -2.16
CA ASP A 251 -3.47 -17.65 -2.46
C ASP A 251 -3.83 -18.24 -3.82
N THR A 252 -4.05 -19.55 -3.83
CA THR A 252 -4.43 -20.30 -5.02
C THR A 252 -5.87 -20.03 -5.48
N GLU A 253 -6.68 -19.34 -4.67
CA GLU A 253 -8.04 -18.97 -5.06
C GLU A 253 -8.02 -17.71 -5.92
N ARG A 254 -7.29 -16.67 -5.48
CA ARG A 254 -7.17 -15.40 -6.23
C ARG A 254 -6.12 -15.45 -7.34
N TYR A 255 -5.03 -16.19 -7.11
CA TYR A 255 -3.86 -16.19 -7.99
C TYR A 255 -3.38 -17.62 -8.34
N PRO A 256 -4.27 -18.51 -8.84
CA PRO A 256 -3.93 -19.93 -9.07
C PRO A 256 -2.70 -20.13 -9.95
N ASN A 257 -2.55 -19.32 -10.99
CA ASN A 257 -1.43 -19.43 -11.94
C ASN A 257 -0.09 -18.99 -11.32
N LEU A 258 -0.08 -18.03 -10.39
CA LEU A 258 1.15 -17.53 -9.77
C LEU A 258 1.71 -18.54 -8.77
N GLY A 259 0.86 -19.08 -7.90
CA GLY A 259 1.26 -20.14 -6.98
C GLY A 259 1.74 -21.40 -7.69
N ALA A 260 1.00 -21.84 -8.71
CA ALA A 260 1.40 -23.00 -9.52
C ALA A 260 2.73 -22.78 -10.24
N PHE A 261 2.97 -21.57 -10.76
CA PHE A 261 4.22 -21.22 -11.43
C PHE A 261 5.39 -21.16 -10.45
N ALA A 262 5.21 -20.51 -9.28
CA ALA A 262 6.23 -20.44 -8.24
C ALA A 262 6.70 -21.84 -7.80
N GLN A 263 5.77 -22.77 -7.61
CA GLN A 263 6.07 -24.17 -7.27
C GLN A 263 6.83 -24.93 -8.38
N GLN A 264 6.65 -24.55 -9.65
CA GLN A 264 7.37 -25.16 -10.76
C GLN A 264 8.79 -24.61 -10.93
N MET A 265 9.01 -23.34 -10.57
CA MET A 265 10.30 -22.68 -10.72
C MET A 265 11.29 -22.99 -9.60
N ALA A 266 10.80 -23.22 -8.39
CA ALA A 266 11.63 -23.44 -7.23
C ALA A 266 11.67 -24.93 -6.85
N THR A 267 12.86 -25.40 -6.49
CA THR A 267 13.02 -26.70 -5.83
C THR A 267 12.35 -26.70 -4.45
N PRO A 268 11.95 -27.87 -3.92
CA PRO A 268 11.45 -27.97 -2.54
C PRO A 268 12.40 -27.33 -1.52
N GLU A 269 13.71 -27.48 -1.71
CA GLU A 269 14.74 -26.88 -0.86
C GLU A 269 14.74 -25.34 -0.95
N GLN A 270 14.60 -24.76 -2.15
CA GLN A 270 14.50 -23.30 -2.32
C GLN A 270 13.23 -22.74 -1.68
N MET A 271 12.09 -23.43 -1.83
CA MET A 271 10.84 -23.03 -1.17
C MET A 271 10.96 -23.13 0.36
N GLN A 272 11.60 -24.17 0.86
CA GLN A 272 11.87 -24.32 2.30
C GLN A 272 12.79 -23.22 2.83
N GLN A 273 13.80 -22.82 2.06
CA GLN A 273 14.68 -21.70 2.41
C GLN A 273 13.91 -20.37 2.47
N LEU A 274 13.05 -20.10 1.48
CA LEU A 274 12.20 -18.90 1.48
C LEU A 274 11.27 -18.87 2.69
N MET A 275 10.58 -19.99 2.97
CA MET A 275 9.72 -20.11 4.15
C MET A 275 10.49 -19.97 5.46
N GLY A 276 11.70 -20.54 5.53
CA GLY A 276 12.59 -20.43 6.69
C GLY A 276 13.04 -18.98 6.93
N MET A 277 13.42 -18.28 5.86
CA MET A 277 13.77 -16.85 5.91
C MET A 277 12.57 -16.03 6.40
N TRP A 278 11.39 -16.22 5.81
CA TRP A 278 10.16 -15.51 6.21
C TRP A 278 9.82 -15.71 7.70
N GLY A 279 9.82 -16.96 8.18
CA GLY A 279 9.58 -17.26 9.60
C GLY A 279 10.66 -16.70 10.53
N GLN A 280 11.93 -16.72 10.12
CA GLN A 280 13.03 -16.14 10.88
C GLN A 280 12.92 -14.61 10.98
N THR A 281 12.54 -13.92 9.90
CA THR A 281 12.31 -12.47 9.91
C THR A 281 11.20 -12.09 10.89
N PHE A 282 10.11 -12.87 10.98
CA PHE A 282 9.08 -12.67 12.01
C PHE A 282 9.65 -12.79 13.43
N GLN A 283 10.48 -13.80 13.71
CA GLN A 283 11.13 -13.94 15.02
C GLN A 283 12.06 -12.77 15.35
N LEU A 284 12.72 -12.18 14.36
CA LEU A 284 13.60 -11.02 14.54
C LEU A 284 12.82 -9.75 14.86
N VAL A 285 11.73 -9.48 14.14
CA VAL A 285 10.83 -8.35 14.42
C VAL A 285 10.25 -8.46 15.82
N LYS A 286 9.92 -9.68 16.27
CA LYS A 286 9.48 -9.94 17.64
C LYS A 286 10.57 -9.64 18.67
N ALA A 287 11.80 -10.09 18.41
CA ALA A 287 12.90 -9.98 19.37
C ALA A 287 13.48 -8.56 19.45
N ASN A 288 13.33 -7.77 18.39
CA ASN A 288 13.87 -6.42 18.26
C ASN A 288 12.72 -5.49 17.85
N PRO A 289 11.89 -5.03 18.81
CA PRO A 289 10.77 -4.17 18.49
C PRO A 289 11.24 -2.80 18.01
N VAL A 290 10.55 -2.26 17.00
CA VAL A 290 10.77 -0.91 16.49
C VAL A 290 10.38 0.13 17.54
N THR A 291 11.23 1.15 17.73
CA THR A 291 11.03 2.20 18.75
C THR A 291 10.66 3.56 18.19
N GLU A 292 11.14 3.91 17.00
CA GLU A 292 10.85 5.20 16.36
C GLU A 292 9.36 5.32 16.01
N VAL A 293 8.75 6.47 16.32
CA VAL A 293 7.30 6.70 16.19
C VAL A 293 6.82 6.41 14.77
N LYS A 294 7.51 7.00 13.78
CA LYS A 294 7.22 6.83 12.36
C LYS A 294 7.27 5.36 11.92
N ASP A 295 8.21 4.60 12.44
CA ASP A 295 8.49 3.25 11.96
C ASP A 295 7.58 2.20 12.62
N ARG A 296 7.09 2.49 13.84
CA ARG A 296 6.12 1.63 14.55
C ARG A 296 4.83 1.44 13.77
N GLY A 297 4.35 2.49 13.09
CA GLY A 297 3.17 2.41 12.25
C GLY A 297 3.31 1.37 11.13
N LEU A 298 4.42 1.42 10.40
CA LEU A 298 4.71 0.46 9.32
C LEU A 298 5.06 -0.93 9.84
N ALA A 299 5.65 -1.06 11.03
CA ALA A 299 5.85 -2.35 11.66
C ALA A 299 4.52 -3.05 12.01
N ILE A 300 3.48 -2.29 12.36
CA ILE A 300 2.13 -2.84 12.54
C ILE A 300 1.58 -3.33 11.19
N VAL A 301 1.71 -2.54 10.12
CA VAL A 301 1.31 -2.95 8.76
C VAL A 301 1.99 -4.27 8.37
N ALA A 302 3.30 -4.40 8.60
CA ALA A 302 4.04 -5.63 8.35
C ALA A 302 3.48 -6.86 9.08
N LEU A 303 3.09 -6.69 10.36
CA LEU A 303 2.48 -7.75 11.16
C LEU A 303 1.08 -8.13 10.67
N THR A 304 0.32 -7.18 10.13
CA THR A 304 -0.97 -7.44 9.46
C THR A 304 -0.77 -8.29 8.22
N TRP A 305 0.17 -7.92 7.34
CA TRP A 305 0.49 -8.71 6.16
C TRP A 305 0.96 -10.11 6.51
N TYR A 306 1.78 -10.25 7.55
CA TYR A 306 2.19 -11.56 8.06
C TYR A 306 1.01 -12.40 8.53
N ALA A 307 0.08 -11.80 9.29
CA ALA A 307 -1.13 -12.49 9.74
C ALA A 307 -1.99 -12.98 8.57
N ALA A 308 -2.19 -12.14 7.56
CA ALA A 308 -2.98 -12.49 6.38
C ALA A 308 -2.33 -13.59 5.55
N ALA A 309 -1.02 -13.50 5.30
CA ALA A 309 -0.27 -14.50 4.54
C ALA A 309 -0.24 -15.88 5.23
N MET A 310 -0.27 -15.92 6.56
CA MET A 310 -0.37 -17.16 7.34
C MET A 310 -1.81 -17.71 7.41
N GLY A 311 -2.82 -16.88 7.15
CA GLY A 311 -4.24 -17.25 7.23
C GLY A 311 -4.60 -17.87 8.58
N GLU A 312 -5.29 -19.01 8.56
CA GLU A 312 -5.71 -19.73 9.77
C GLU A 312 -4.53 -20.22 10.64
N GLN A 313 -3.32 -20.30 10.09
CA GLN A 313 -2.11 -20.74 10.82
C GLN A 313 -1.43 -19.59 11.56
N ALA A 314 -1.91 -18.35 11.41
CA ALA A 314 -1.33 -17.18 12.05
C ALA A 314 -1.34 -17.32 13.58
N PRO A 315 -0.22 -17.05 14.28
CA PRO A 315 -0.19 -17.01 15.74
C PRO A 315 -0.86 -15.72 16.26
N MET A 316 -2.17 -15.60 16.07
CA MET A 316 -2.92 -14.35 16.27
C MET A 316 -2.80 -13.75 17.67
N VAL A 317 -2.67 -14.58 18.72
CA VAL A 317 -2.45 -14.09 20.09
C VAL A 317 -1.10 -13.37 20.22
N GLU A 318 -0.07 -13.90 19.59
CA GLU A 318 1.28 -13.32 19.60
C GLU A 318 1.33 -12.06 18.73
N ILE A 319 0.81 -12.14 17.51
CA ILE A 319 0.74 -11.00 16.57
C ILE A 319 -0.02 -9.83 17.19
N THR A 320 -1.23 -10.06 17.70
CA THR A 320 -2.01 -8.99 18.33
C THR A 320 -1.37 -8.46 19.61
N GLY A 321 -0.62 -9.30 20.35
CA GLY A 321 0.21 -8.86 21.46
C GLY A 321 1.29 -7.86 21.04
N LEU A 322 2.00 -8.15 19.95
CA LEU A 322 3.01 -7.27 19.37
C LEU A 322 2.41 -5.97 18.85
N VAL A 323 1.31 -6.06 18.09
CA VAL A 323 0.58 -4.91 17.57
C VAL A 323 0.12 -4.00 18.71
N ASN A 324 -0.46 -4.54 19.78
CA ASN A 324 -0.86 -3.73 20.94
C ASN A 324 0.34 -3.07 21.64
N SER A 325 1.51 -3.69 21.61
CA SER A 325 2.74 -3.08 22.15
C SER A 325 3.22 -1.93 21.25
N LEU A 326 3.25 -2.15 19.93
CA LEU A 326 3.66 -1.15 18.95
C LEU A 326 2.66 -0.01 18.82
N ALA A 327 1.37 -0.23 19.05
CA ALA A 327 0.34 0.81 19.02
C ALA A 327 0.24 1.61 20.33
N ARG A 328 0.95 1.22 21.39
CA ARG A 328 0.88 1.89 22.69
C ARG A 328 1.35 3.34 22.59
N ASP A 329 0.56 4.29 23.06
CA ASP A 329 0.89 5.72 23.04
C ASP A 329 0.96 6.36 21.63
N LEU A 330 0.73 5.59 20.55
CA LEU A 330 0.46 6.22 19.24
C LEU A 330 -0.85 7.03 19.35
N GLY A 331 -0.85 8.23 18.78
CA GLY A 331 -1.87 9.26 18.95
C GLY A 331 -1.48 10.36 19.95
N ASP A 332 -0.51 10.11 20.83
CA ASP A 332 -0.09 11.05 21.87
C ASP A 332 1.35 11.59 21.65
N VAL A 333 2.13 11.02 20.74
CA VAL A 333 3.59 11.23 20.63
C VAL A 333 4.03 11.84 19.31
N GLU A 334 3.15 11.90 18.31
CA GLU A 334 3.45 12.33 16.96
C GLU A 334 3.60 13.85 16.89
N THR A 335 4.76 14.30 16.45
CA THR A 335 5.09 15.73 16.34
C THR A 335 5.06 16.24 14.90
N THR A 336 5.31 15.35 13.93
CA THR A 336 5.36 15.70 12.49
C THR A 336 4.17 15.16 11.71
N ALA A 337 3.94 15.69 10.51
CA ALA A 337 2.93 15.16 9.58
C ALA A 337 3.22 13.70 9.17
N PHE A 338 4.51 13.35 9.02
CA PHE A 338 4.94 12.02 8.60
C PHE A 338 4.76 10.96 9.70
N GLU A 339 5.02 11.32 10.96
CA GLU A 339 4.72 10.46 12.11
C GLU A 339 3.21 10.23 12.25
N LYS A 340 2.40 11.29 12.06
CA LYS A 340 0.92 11.18 12.06
C LYS A 340 0.45 10.26 10.96
N ALA A 341 0.93 10.46 9.74
CA ALA A 341 0.58 9.63 8.59
C ALA A 341 0.94 8.16 8.83
N ALA A 342 2.16 7.86 9.28
CA ALA A 342 2.56 6.49 9.59
C ALA A 342 1.69 5.86 10.70
N SER A 343 1.36 6.63 11.73
CA SER A 343 0.57 6.17 12.87
C SER A 343 -0.90 5.94 12.50
N ILE A 344 -1.50 6.78 11.65
CA ILE A 344 -2.83 6.56 11.08
C ILE A 344 -2.91 5.17 10.43
N ARG A 345 -1.94 4.84 9.57
CA ARG A 345 -1.87 3.54 8.91
C ARG A 345 -1.78 2.40 9.90
N GLY A 346 -0.80 2.46 10.80
CA GLY A 346 -0.61 1.43 11.82
C GLY A 346 -1.82 1.24 12.73
N LEU A 347 -2.51 2.31 13.11
CA LEU A 347 -3.69 2.25 13.98
C LEU A 347 -4.93 1.70 13.26
N ILE A 348 -5.13 2.02 11.99
CA ILE A 348 -6.21 1.42 11.18
C ILE A 348 -5.96 -0.09 11.03
N GLU A 349 -4.74 -0.49 10.73
CA GLU A 349 -4.38 -1.91 10.64
C GLU A 349 -4.45 -2.64 11.98
N ALA A 350 -4.05 -1.98 13.08
CA ALA A 350 -4.25 -2.50 14.42
C ALA A 350 -5.73 -2.72 14.72
N TRP A 351 -6.60 -1.78 14.35
CA TRP A 351 -8.05 -1.95 14.49
C TRP A 351 -8.57 -3.12 13.66
N ARG A 352 -8.14 -3.27 12.40
CA ARG A 352 -8.56 -4.38 11.52
C ARG A 352 -8.16 -5.74 12.10
N LEU A 353 -6.96 -5.86 12.67
CA LEU A 353 -6.49 -7.10 13.30
C LEU A 353 -7.20 -7.41 14.62
N THR A 354 -7.35 -6.42 15.50
CA THR A 354 -7.76 -6.66 16.89
C THR A 354 -9.25 -6.39 17.15
N GLY A 355 -9.94 -5.72 16.23
CA GLY A 355 -11.29 -5.19 16.42
C GLY A 355 -11.39 -4.10 17.50
N ASN A 356 -10.27 -3.54 17.95
CA ASN A 356 -10.27 -2.55 19.04
C ASN A 356 -10.59 -1.16 18.48
N ILE A 357 -11.83 -0.70 18.71
CA ILE A 357 -12.33 0.58 18.19
C ILE A 357 -11.52 1.80 18.68
N ARG A 358 -10.76 1.67 19.78
CA ARG A 358 -9.88 2.75 20.23
C ARG A 358 -8.86 3.12 19.16
N TYR A 359 -8.26 2.14 18.49
CA TYR A 359 -7.27 2.42 17.46
C TYR A 359 -7.86 3.16 16.27
N LEU A 360 -9.08 2.78 15.83
CA LEU A 360 -9.79 3.51 14.79
C LEU A 360 -10.07 4.96 15.21
N ASN A 361 -10.60 5.18 16.41
CA ASN A 361 -10.89 6.54 16.89
C ASN A 361 -9.61 7.38 16.97
N THR A 362 -8.52 6.82 17.48
CA THR A 362 -7.23 7.52 17.56
C THR A 362 -6.67 7.83 16.16
N ALA A 363 -6.81 6.92 15.19
CA ALA A 363 -6.43 7.20 13.80
C ALA A 363 -7.25 8.35 13.20
N LEU A 364 -8.56 8.41 13.47
CA LEU A 364 -9.42 9.50 12.98
C LEU A 364 -9.13 10.83 13.67
N ASP A 365 -8.75 10.82 14.95
CA ASP A 365 -8.32 12.03 15.65
C ASP A 365 -6.98 12.53 15.08
N LEU A 366 -6.03 11.62 14.80
CA LEU A 366 -4.77 11.96 14.11
C LEU A 366 -4.98 12.46 12.68
N TRP A 367 -6.00 11.97 11.98
CA TRP A 367 -6.41 12.49 10.68
C TRP A 367 -6.85 13.96 10.79
N ASP A 368 -7.66 14.30 11.79
CA ASP A 368 -8.08 15.69 12.01
C ASP A 368 -6.86 16.59 12.32
N ASP A 369 -5.89 16.09 13.09
CA ASP A 369 -4.63 16.79 13.36
C ASP A 369 -3.78 16.97 12.09
N LEU A 370 -3.68 15.94 11.24
CA LEU A 370 -2.97 16.00 9.97
C LEU A 370 -3.63 16.99 9.00
N GLU A 371 -4.96 17.01 8.92
CA GLU A 371 -5.70 18.01 8.14
C GLU A 371 -5.45 19.44 8.63
N GLY A 372 -5.22 19.62 9.93
CA GLY A 372 -4.78 20.91 10.48
C GLY A 372 -3.40 21.38 9.99
N MET A 373 -2.61 20.49 9.40
CA MET A 373 -1.29 20.76 8.81
C MET A 373 -1.34 20.96 7.30
N TRP A 374 -2.51 20.86 6.66
CA TRP A 374 -2.64 21.07 5.22
C TRP A 374 -2.41 22.54 4.84
N ASP A 375 -1.51 22.76 3.89
CA ASP A 375 -1.23 24.05 3.27
C ASP A 375 -1.90 24.11 1.89
N GLU A 376 -3.01 24.87 1.82
CA GLU A 376 -3.80 25.02 0.59
C GLU A 376 -3.03 25.66 -0.57
N LYS A 377 -2.02 26.50 -0.30
CA LYS A 377 -1.23 27.14 -1.37
C LYS A 377 -0.18 26.19 -1.93
N ALA A 378 0.50 25.47 -1.05
CA ALA A 378 1.48 24.47 -1.44
C ALA A 378 0.83 23.19 -1.99
N GLN A 379 -0.46 22.97 -1.70
CA GLN A 379 -1.19 21.73 -1.91
C GLN A 379 -0.42 20.53 -1.33
N THR A 380 0.00 20.69 -0.08
CA THR A 380 0.83 19.71 0.64
C THR A 380 0.60 19.81 2.15
N TYR A 381 1.15 18.87 2.92
CA TYR A 381 1.12 18.95 4.37
C TYR A 381 2.41 19.61 4.89
N ALA A 382 2.30 20.60 5.76
CA ALA A 382 3.49 21.14 6.44
C ALA A 382 4.11 20.01 7.30
N PRO A 383 5.42 19.72 7.20
CA PRO A 383 6.03 18.65 7.99
C PRO A 383 5.91 18.88 9.50
N GLU A 384 5.93 20.15 9.90
CA GLU A 384 5.74 20.63 11.27
C GLU A 384 4.88 21.90 11.28
N ILE A 385 4.18 22.14 12.38
CA ILE A 385 3.38 23.36 12.55
C ILE A 385 4.29 24.59 12.53
N GLY A 386 4.05 25.50 11.58
CA GLY A 386 4.81 26.73 11.44
C GLY A 386 6.16 26.59 10.74
N ALA A 387 6.43 25.45 10.08
CA ALA A 387 7.63 25.29 9.28
C ALA A 387 7.70 26.34 8.15
N ALA A 388 8.87 26.95 7.97
CA ALA A 388 9.11 27.89 6.87
C ALA A 388 9.52 27.19 5.57
N THR A 389 9.92 25.92 5.67
CA THR A 389 10.34 25.10 4.54
C THR A 389 9.79 23.70 4.71
N TYR A 390 9.20 23.15 3.65
CA TYR A 390 8.68 21.78 3.64
C TYR A 390 9.62 20.91 2.82
N ILE A 391 10.23 19.89 3.42
CA ILE A 391 11.12 18.96 2.71
C ILE A 391 10.39 17.63 2.57
N TYR A 392 10.40 17.10 1.35
CA TYR A 392 9.76 15.83 1.03
C TYR A 392 10.74 14.90 0.33
N THR A 393 10.90 13.70 0.88
CA THR A 393 11.47 12.54 0.17
C THR A 393 10.35 11.69 -0.42
N PRO A 394 10.63 10.83 -1.41
CA PRO A 394 9.65 9.87 -1.90
C PRO A 394 9.06 9.01 -0.77
N TRP A 395 9.87 8.68 0.25
CA TRP A 395 9.37 7.95 1.41
C TRP A 395 8.26 8.69 2.15
N ASP A 396 8.46 10.00 2.38
CA ASP A 396 7.48 10.85 3.05
C ASP A 396 6.20 11.00 2.23
N ALA A 397 6.31 11.12 0.91
CA ALA A 397 5.17 11.12 0.02
C ALA A 397 4.39 9.79 0.08
N GLY A 398 5.11 8.66 0.12
CA GLY A 398 4.50 7.33 0.31
C GLY A 398 3.74 7.23 1.64
N LEU A 399 4.28 7.77 2.74
CA LEU A 399 3.58 7.80 4.02
C LEU A 399 2.25 8.56 3.95
N ILE A 400 2.24 9.75 3.32
CA ILE A 400 1.03 10.55 3.14
C ILE A 400 0.01 9.81 2.27
N ILE A 401 0.42 9.31 1.10
CA ILE A 401 -0.49 8.60 0.18
C ILE A 401 -1.07 7.36 0.86
N GLY A 402 -0.25 6.60 1.60
CA GLY A 402 -0.71 5.43 2.33
C GLY A 402 -1.69 5.77 3.45
N ALA A 403 -1.47 6.86 4.20
CA ALA A 403 -2.41 7.32 5.22
C ALA A 403 -3.77 7.72 4.61
N LEU A 404 -3.75 8.45 3.49
CA LEU A 404 -4.96 8.79 2.73
C LEU A 404 -5.69 7.53 2.25
N SER A 405 -4.94 6.57 1.69
CA SER A 405 -5.48 5.29 1.23
C SER A 405 -6.15 4.49 2.36
N GLU A 406 -5.53 4.41 3.54
CA GLU A 406 -6.11 3.72 4.71
C GLU A 406 -7.38 4.40 5.22
N ILE A 407 -7.42 5.75 5.23
CA ILE A 407 -8.62 6.50 5.62
C ILE A 407 -9.75 6.25 4.63
N ILE A 408 -9.45 6.26 3.32
CA ILE A 408 -10.42 5.94 2.26
C ILE A 408 -10.96 4.52 2.48
N ALA A 409 -10.08 3.52 2.60
CA ALA A 409 -10.48 2.13 2.81
C ALA A 409 -11.30 1.94 4.10
N ALA A 410 -10.92 2.58 5.19
CA ALA A 410 -11.66 2.52 6.45
C ALA A 410 -13.04 3.18 6.35
N SER A 411 -13.19 4.21 5.51
CA SER A 411 -14.44 4.96 5.36
C SER A 411 -15.60 4.14 4.77
N ASP A 412 -15.29 3.06 4.05
CA ASP A 412 -16.29 2.08 3.58
C ASP A 412 -16.93 1.29 4.72
N ASN A 413 -16.31 1.29 5.90
CA ASN A 413 -16.91 0.68 7.08
C ASN A 413 -18.05 1.56 7.61
N PRO A 414 -19.28 1.03 7.78
CA PRO A 414 -20.41 1.81 8.29
C PRO A 414 -20.17 2.47 9.65
N LEU A 415 -19.29 1.91 10.49
CA LEU A 415 -18.92 2.51 11.77
C LEU A 415 -18.19 3.84 11.60
N VAL A 416 -17.34 3.98 10.57
CA VAL A 416 -16.63 5.23 10.30
C VAL A 416 -17.62 6.31 9.87
N GLY A 417 -18.56 5.99 8.98
CA GLY A 417 -19.61 6.93 8.55
C GLY A 417 -20.53 7.41 9.69
N LEU A 418 -20.61 6.67 10.81
CA LEU A 418 -21.30 7.11 12.02
C LEU A 418 -20.46 8.10 12.86
N ILE A 419 -19.13 8.05 12.77
CA ILE A 419 -18.19 8.85 13.57
C ILE A 419 -17.76 10.12 12.83
N ARG A 420 -17.48 10.02 11.52
CA ARG A 420 -17.04 11.11 10.64
C ARG A 420 -17.73 10.93 9.28
N GLN A 421 -18.74 11.77 9.02
CA GLN A 421 -19.36 11.81 7.69
C GLN A 421 -18.36 12.37 6.67
N ASP A 422 -18.38 11.83 5.46
CA ASP A 422 -17.61 12.28 4.29
C ASP A 422 -16.08 12.23 4.42
N VAL A 423 -15.52 11.54 5.44
CA VAL A 423 -14.06 11.46 5.62
C VAL A 423 -13.36 10.82 4.42
N GLY A 424 -13.97 9.79 3.80
CA GLY A 424 -13.45 9.18 2.57
C GLY A 424 -13.41 10.16 1.40
N VAL A 425 -14.46 10.97 1.23
CA VAL A 425 -14.52 12.01 0.18
C VAL A 425 -13.44 13.07 0.39
N GLN A 426 -13.24 13.50 1.65
CA GLN A 426 -12.18 14.45 1.99
C GLN A 426 -10.80 13.87 1.69
N ALA A 427 -10.51 12.66 2.13
CA ALA A 427 -9.23 11.99 1.86
C ALA A 427 -8.99 11.78 0.36
N THR A 428 -10.00 11.42 -0.43
CA THR A 428 -9.89 11.31 -1.90
C THR A 428 -9.56 12.66 -2.54
N ASN A 429 -10.23 13.74 -2.12
CA ASN A 429 -9.92 15.09 -2.63
C ASN A 429 -8.50 15.53 -2.25
N ARG A 430 -8.07 15.27 -1.00
CA ARG A 430 -6.71 15.54 -0.53
C ARG A 430 -5.67 14.76 -1.30
N PHE A 431 -5.94 13.50 -1.65
CA PHE A 431 -5.07 12.75 -2.54
C PHE A 431 -4.92 13.43 -3.90
N MET A 432 -6.02 13.84 -4.55
CA MET A 432 -5.96 14.53 -5.84
C MET A 432 -5.23 15.87 -5.78
N ASP A 433 -5.38 16.62 -4.68
CA ASP A 433 -4.68 17.90 -4.49
C ASP A 433 -3.19 17.67 -4.22
N PHE A 434 -2.85 16.74 -3.31
CA PHE A 434 -1.47 16.39 -2.98
C PHE A 434 -0.73 15.85 -4.21
N PHE A 435 -1.39 14.99 -4.98
CA PHE A 435 -0.83 14.47 -6.22
C PHE A 435 -0.59 15.58 -7.25
N GLY A 436 -1.57 16.45 -7.48
CA GLY A 436 -1.45 17.55 -8.43
C GLY A 436 -0.36 18.56 -8.05
N GLY A 437 -0.32 18.99 -6.79
CA GLY A 437 0.60 20.01 -6.32
C GLY A 437 1.98 19.48 -5.93
N THR A 438 2.02 18.48 -5.06
CA THR A 438 3.27 17.95 -4.49
C THR A 438 3.96 16.95 -5.40
N ILE A 439 3.24 16.05 -6.07
CA ILE A 439 3.88 15.04 -6.95
C ILE A 439 4.17 15.64 -8.32
N MET A 440 3.17 16.21 -8.99
CA MET A 440 3.28 16.69 -10.36
C MET A 440 3.76 18.16 -10.45
N GLY A 441 3.25 19.04 -9.60
CA GLY A 441 3.46 20.49 -9.69
C GLY A 441 4.79 21.01 -9.11
N SER A 442 5.49 20.20 -8.30
CA SER A 442 6.67 20.63 -7.54
C SER A 442 8.01 20.36 -8.23
N GLY A 443 8.01 19.60 -9.34
CA GLY A 443 9.22 19.03 -9.91
C GLY A 443 9.71 17.75 -9.23
N PHE A 444 8.91 17.14 -8.33
CA PHE A 444 9.23 15.84 -7.72
C PHE A 444 9.45 14.76 -8.77
N VAL A 445 8.67 14.81 -9.84
CA VAL A 445 8.77 13.90 -10.96
C VAL A 445 9.62 14.56 -12.05
N HIS A 446 10.73 13.91 -12.41
CA HIS A 446 11.65 14.35 -13.44
C HIS A 446 11.77 13.30 -14.54
N THR A 447 11.73 13.72 -15.81
CA THR A 447 11.95 12.82 -16.96
C THR A 447 13.41 12.86 -17.39
N PRO A 448 14.25 11.87 -17.00
CA PRO A 448 15.66 11.87 -17.41
C PRO A 448 15.85 11.62 -18.91
N VAL A 449 14.85 11.03 -19.57
CA VAL A 449 14.85 10.73 -21.00
C VAL A 449 13.50 11.16 -21.59
N PRO A 450 13.48 11.92 -22.70
CA PRO A 450 12.25 12.24 -23.40
C PRO A 450 11.78 11.01 -24.19
N THR A 451 11.13 10.08 -23.51
CA THR A 451 10.48 8.93 -24.15
C THR A 451 8.97 9.22 -24.22
N PRO A 452 8.33 9.13 -25.41
CA PRO A 452 6.89 9.35 -25.52
C PRO A 452 6.10 8.46 -24.56
N GLY A 453 5.19 9.04 -23.79
CA GLY A 453 4.31 8.32 -22.86
C GLY A 453 4.90 8.02 -21.46
N ARG A 454 6.07 8.58 -21.10
CA ARG A 454 6.61 8.52 -19.73
C ARG A 454 6.15 9.72 -18.90
N THR A 455 5.78 9.45 -17.64
CA THR A 455 5.43 10.49 -16.66
C THR A 455 6.66 10.95 -15.88
N GLY A 456 7.66 10.08 -15.67
CA GLY A 456 8.96 10.41 -15.08
C GLY A 456 9.28 9.66 -13.78
N LEU A 457 10.47 9.94 -13.24
CA LEU A 457 11.00 9.34 -12.02
C LEU A 457 10.91 10.30 -10.85
N LEU A 458 10.69 9.78 -9.64
CA LEU A 458 10.77 10.56 -8.43
C LEU A 458 12.24 10.90 -8.14
N VAL A 459 12.51 12.18 -7.91
CA VAL A 459 13.80 12.66 -7.42
C VAL A 459 13.96 12.37 -5.92
N SER A 460 15.19 12.46 -5.41
CA SER A 460 15.51 12.04 -4.02
C SER A 460 14.86 12.94 -2.98
N ASN A 461 14.83 14.25 -3.21
CA ASN A 461 14.03 15.17 -2.41
C ASN A 461 13.79 16.53 -3.08
N ILE A 462 12.69 17.15 -2.65
CA ILE A 462 12.26 18.50 -3.01
C ILE A 462 12.06 19.34 -1.75
N SER A 463 12.04 20.66 -1.91
CA SER A 463 11.60 21.56 -0.85
C SER A 463 10.69 22.68 -1.33
N TYR A 464 9.71 23.05 -0.51
CA TYR A 464 8.87 24.23 -0.68
C TYR A 464 9.28 25.33 0.31
N ASP A 465 9.53 26.54 -0.16
CA ASP A 465 9.73 27.72 0.68
C ASP A 465 8.41 28.49 0.80
N THR A 466 7.89 28.64 2.02
CA THR A 466 6.58 29.26 2.27
C THR A 466 6.59 30.78 2.11
N SER A 467 7.77 31.41 2.13
CA SER A 467 7.92 32.86 1.97
C SER A 467 7.94 33.27 0.50
N SER A 468 8.58 32.48 -0.36
CA SER A 468 8.61 32.70 -1.81
C SER A 468 7.51 31.94 -2.56
N GLU A 469 6.83 30.99 -1.90
CA GLU A 469 5.82 30.10 -2.48
C GLU A 469 6.36 29.26 -3.65
N THR A 470 7.61 28.81 -3.56
CA THR A 470 8.31 28.11 -4.64
C THR A 470 8.81 26.74 -4.23
N TRP A 471 8.59 25.75 -5.10
CA TRP A 471 9.24 24.46 -5.04
C TRP A 471 10.66 24.50 -5.65
N THR A 472 11.57 23.71 -5.06
CA THR A 472 12.94 23.52 -5.54
C THR A 472 13.29 22.03 -5.48
N VAL A 473 13.91 21.52 -6.54
CA VAL A 473 14.53 20.19 -6.54
C VAL A 473 15.91 20.31 -5.91
N ASN A 474 16.12 19.67 -4.77
CA ASN A 474 17.38 19.76 -4.03
C ASN A 474 18.35 18.66 -4.45
N ASP A 475 17.84 17.47 -4.75
CA ASP A 475 18.63 16.33 -5.22
C ASP A 475 17.83 15.55 -6.27
N SER A 476 18.33 15.57 -7.50
CA SER A 476 17.71 14.93 -8.67
C SER A 476 18.03 13.44 -8.82
N ARG A 477 18.82 12.85 -7.91
CA ARG A 477 19.11 11.41 -7.95
C ARG A 477 17.85 10.59 -7.73
N TYR A 478 17.86 9.36 -8.19
CA TYR A 478 16.85 8.36 -7.85
C TYR A 478 17.26 7.59 -6.59
N THR A 479 16.36 7.44 -5.62
CA THR A 479 16.56 6.61 -4.41
C THR A 479 15.58 5.44 -4.41
N THR A 480 16.09 4.22 -4.38
CA THR A 480 15.31 2.99 -4.59
C THR A 480 14.21 2.81 -3.55
N ALA A 481 14.54 2.63 -2.27
CA ALA A 481 13.54 2.36 -1.23
C ALA A 481 12.40 3.38 -1.22
N GLY A 482 12.72 4.68 -1.16
CA GLY A 482 11.72 5.74 -1.15
C GLY A 482 10.86 5.77 -2.40
N ALA A 483 11.47 5.70 -3.59
CA ALA A 483 10.73 5.80 -4.85
C ALA A 483 9.86 4.58 -5.10
N GLN A 484 10.35 3.37 -4.78
CA GLN A 484 9.55 2.14 -4.88
C GLN A 484 8.40 2.14 -3.86
N TYR A 485 8.63 2.61 -2.65
CA TYR A 485 7.59 2.73 -1.64
C TYR A 485 6.47 3.68 -2.09
N ALA A 486 6.80 4.92 -2.48
CA ALA A 486 5.82 5.86 -3.04
C ALA A 486 5.07 5.28 -4.24
N ALA A 487 5.79 4.61 -5.14
CA ALA A 487 5.21 3.96 -6.30
C ALA A 487 4.24 2.83 -5.92
N ASN A 488 4.53 2.04 -4.88
CA ASN A 488 3.61 1.02 -4.38
C ASN A 488 2.34 1.65 -3.83
N GLU A 489 2.45 2.71 -3.03
CA GLU A 489 1.31 3.43 -2.48
C GLU A 489 0.42 4.02 -3.59
N MET A 490 0.99 4.48 -4.69
CA MET A 490 0.24 4.94 -5.87
C MET A 490 -0.59 3.82 -6.53
N ILE A 491 -0.09 2.59 -6.57
CA ILE A 491 -0.87 1.44 -7.08
C ILE A 491 -1.93 1.01 -6.06
N TRP A 492 -1.60 1.04 -4.78
CA TRP A 492 -2.50 0.62 -3.71
C TRP A 492 -3.69 1.54 -3.54
N ILE A 493 -3.48 2.86 -3.62
CA ILE A 493 -4.59 3.80 -3.57
C ILE A 493 -5.48 3.70 -4.81
N GLU A 494 -4.91 3.42 -5.98
CA GLU A 494 -5.69 3.11 -7.18
C GLU A 494 -6.53 1.86 -6.99
N GLY A 495 -5.94 0.80 -6.40
CA GLY A 495 -6.68 -0.41 -6.05
C GLY A 495 -7.79 -0.15 -5.05
N THR A 496 -7.52 0.66 -4.03
CA THR A 496 -8.51 1.05 -3.02
C THR A 496 -9.71 1.76 -3.65
N LEU A 497 -9.45 2.77 -4.47
CA LEU A 497 -10.49 3.61 -5.08
C LEU A 497 -11.26 2.89 -6.20
N GLN A 498 -10.63 1.93 -6.88
CA GLN A 498 -11.26 1.15 -7.95
C GLN A 498 -11.73 -0.26 -7.52
N GLY A 499 -11.63 -0.60 -6.23
CA GLY A 499 -12.03 -1.90 -5.69
C GLY A 499 -11.21 -3.08 -6.22
N ARG A 500 -9.94 -2.87 -6.56
CA ARG A 500 -9.01 -3.93 -7.00
C ARG A 500 -8.31 -4.57 -5.79
N PRO A 501 -7.94 -5.85 -5.87
CA PRO A 501 -7.32 -6.59 -4.77
C PRO A 501 -5.84 -6.22 -4.50
N THR A 502 -5.41 -5.01 -4.86
CA THR A 502 -4.05 -4.51 -4.66
C THR A 502 -4.04 -3.55 -3.45
N GLY A 503 -3.13 -3.78 -2.50
CA GLY A 503 -2.81 -2.82 -1.44
C GLY A 503 -3.17 -3.17 0.00
N TYR A 504 -4.23 -3.94 0.23
CA TYR A 504 -4.56 -4.37 1.58
C TYR A 504 -4.93 -5.85 1.61
N PRO A 505 -4.32 -6.64 2.50
CA PRO A 505 -4.63 -8.04 2.58
C PRO A 505 -5.95 -8.21 3.32
N ASP A 506 -6.75 -9.22 2.96
CA ASP A 506 -7.90 -9.58 3.77
C ASP A 506 -7.44 -10.26 5.05
N VAL A 507 -7.89 -9.72 6.18
CA VAL A 507 -7.54 -10.21 7.50
C VAL A 507 -8.80 -10.78 8.13
N THR A 508 -8.71 -11.99 8.68
CA THR A 508 -9.78 -12.53 9.52
C THR A 508 -9.59 -11.96 10.94
N PRO A 509 -10.41 -11.00 11.39
CA PRO A 509 -10.27 -10.43 12.72
C PRO A 509 -10.51 -11.48 13.79
N LEU A 510 -9.86 -11.35 14.95
CA LEU A 510 -10.30 -12.09 16.13
C LEU A 510 -11.75 -11.68 16.45
N PRO A 511 -12.62 -12.61 16.89
CA PRO A 511 -13.96 -12.26 17.32
C PRO A 511 -13.87 -11.18 18.41
N PRO A 512 -14.79 -10.19 18.42
CA PRO A 512 -14.70 -9.06 19.33
C PRO A 512 -14.54 -9.53 20.77
N ARG A 513 -13.46 -9.10 21.44
CA ARG A 513 -13.37 -9.30 22.89
C ARG A 513 -14.48 -8.51 23.56
N THR A 514 -15.15 -9.14 24.53
CA THR A 514 -16.13 -8.45 25.37
C THR A 514 -15.40 -7.27 26.05
N PRO A 515 -15.88 -6.02 25.92
CA PRO A 515 -15.21 -4.87 26.50
C PRO A 515 -15.01 -5.08 28.00
N SER A 516 -13.79 -4.87 28.48
CA SER A 516 -13.50 -4.93 29.91
C SER A 516 -13.82 -3.58 30.56
N VAL A 517 -14.16 -3.57 31.84
CA VAL A 517 -14.57 -2.36 32.60
C VAL A 517 -13.46 -1.28 32.65
N GLY A 518 -12.23 -1.59 32.24
CA GLY A 518 -11.11 -0.65 32.12
C GLY A 518 -10.93 0.01 30.74
N ASP A 519 -11.67 -0.40 29.72
CA ASP A 519 -11.50 0.09 28.33
C ASP A 519 -12.21 1.44 28.07
N THR A 520 -12.77 2.08 29.09
CA THR A 520 -13.64 3.26 28.95
C THR A 520 -12.93 4.57 29.25
N ARG A 521 -12.01 4.98 28.37
CA ARG A 521 -11.91 6.40 28.00
C ARG A 521 -12.66 6.58 26.68
N ILE A 522 -13.98 6.58 26.79
CA ILE A 522 -14.85 6.85 25.65
C ILE A 522 -14.87 8.38 25.49
N SER A 523 -14.33 8.90 24.40
CA SER A 523 -14.56 10.30 24.01
C SER A 523 -16.08 10.54 23.90
N ASN A 524 -16.57 11.76 24.12
CA ASN A 524 -18.02 12.05 24.11
C ASN A 524 -18.72 11.58 22.81
N TRP A 525 -17.97 11.44 21.71
CA TRP A 525 -18.44 10.90 20.43
C TRP A 525 -18.61 9.38 20.40
N GLY A 526 -17.75 8.62 21.09
CA GLY A 526 -17.85 7.15 21.13
C GLY A 526 -19.07 6.62 21.90
N LEU A 527 -19.62 7.42 22.84
CA LEU A 527 -20.85 7.09 23.58
C LEU A 527 -22.09 7.13 22.67
N ALA A 528 -22.13 8.04 21.70
CA ALA A 528 -23.21 8.12 20.72
C ALA A 528 -23.18 6.93 19.74
N GLY A 529 -21.99 6.55 19.27
CA GLY A 529 -21.80 5.40 18.38
C GLY A 529 -22.14 4.05 19.05
N LEU A 530 -21.70 3.84 20.29
CA LEU A 530 -22.02 2.62 21.06
C LEU A 530 -23.52 2.50 21.38
N ALA A 531 -24.21 3.62 21.64
CA ALA A 531 -25.66 3.62 21.82
C ALA A 531 -26.41 3.22 20.54
N ALA A 532 -25.93 3.65 19.37
CA ALA A 532 -26.50 3.27 18.07
C ALA A 532 -26.30 1.78 17.75
N VAL A 533 -25.10 1.23 18.02
CA VAL A 533 -24.80 -0.21 17.84
C VAL A 533 -25.57 -1.08 18.83
N GLY A 534 -25.69 -0.63 20.09
CA GLY A 534 -26.51 -1.29 21.10
C GLY A 534 -28.00 -1.33 20.73
N ALA A 535 -28.53 -0.27 20.12
CA ALA A 535 -29.90 -0.23 19.64
C ALA A 535 -30.16 -1.17 18.45
N MET A 536 -29.20 -1.33 17.53
CA MET A 536 -29.31 -2.28 16.41
C MET A 536 -29.27 -3.75 16.85
N LEU A 537 -28.42 -4.09 17.83
CA LEU A 537 -28.32 -5.46 18.36
C LEU A 537 -29.55 -5.86 19.21
N LEU A 538 -30.15 -4.92 19.93
CA LEU A 538 -31.39 -5.17 20.68
C LEU A 538 -32.65 -5.21 19.79
N GLY A 539 -32.64 -4.49 18.67
CA GLY A 539 -33.71 -4.53 17.66
C GLY A 539 -33.81 -5.86 16.92
N THR A 540 -32.67 -6.51 16.65
CA THR A 540 -32.61 -7.81 15.95
C THR A 540 -32.89 -9.00 16.87
N GLY A 541 -32.48 -8.94 18.15
CA GLY A 541 -32.79 -9.98 19.15
C GLY A 541 -34.29 -10.12 19.47
N SER A 542 -35.07 -9.06 19.29
CA SER A 542 -36.52 -9.06 19.58
C SER A 542 -37.37 -9.71 18.47
N LEU A 543 -36.83 -9.86 17.25
CA LEU A 543 -37.51 -10.47 16.10
C LEU A 543 -37.32 -11.99 16.02
N LEU A 544 -36.27 -12.54 16.64
CA LEU A 544 -35.96 -13.97 16.65
C LEU A 544 -36.68 -14.78 17.75
N LEU A 545 -37.30 -14.12 18.74
CA LEU A 545 -38.03 -14.78 19.83
C LEU A 545 -39.56 -14.90 19.59
N ALA A 546 -40.10 -14.35 18.49
CA ALA A 546 -41.54 -14.35 18.22
C ALA A 546 -42.05 -15.46 17.27
N ARG A 547 -41.19 -16.36 16.76
CA ARG A 547 -41.58 -17.47 15.86
C ARG A 547 -41.18 -18.84 16.42
N ARG A 548 -41.73 -19.26 17.56
CA ARG A 548 -41.78 -20.68 17.97
C ARG A 548 -42.88 -20.93 18.99
N ARG A 549 -44.08 -21.25 18.50
CA ARG A 549 -45.25 -21.92 19.13
C ARG A 549 -46.36 -21.77 18.09
N VAL A 550 -46.85 -22.80 17.39
CA VAL A 550 -47.77 -23.83 17.86
C VAL A 550 -47.89 -24.89 16.75
N VAL A 551 -47.60 -26.16 17.03
CA VAL A 551 -48.25 -27.33 16.39
C VAL A 551 -48.29 -28.46 17.42
N ILE A 552 -49.45 -28.72 18.01
CA ILE A 552 -49.81 -30.04 18.61
C ILE A 552 -51.31 -30.28 18.35
N ARG A 553 -51.60 -31.36 17.61
CA ARG A 553 -52.80 -32.24 17.54
C ARG A 553 -54.16 -31.58 17.26
N LYS A 554 -54.85 -31.95 16.18
CA LYS A 554 -55.45 -33.26 15.88
C LYS A 554 -55.56 -33.44 14.37
#